data_AF-A0A7C3BFG0-F1
#
_entry.id   AF-A0A7C3BFG0-F1
#
_cell.length_a   1.000
_cell.length_b   1.000
_cell.length_c   1.000
_cell.angle_alpha   90.00
_cell.angle_beta   90.00
_cell.angle_gamma   90.00
#
_symmetry.space_group_name_H-M   'P 1'
#
loop_
_entity.id
_entity.type
_entity.pdbx_description
1 polymer ?
#
loop_
_entity_poly.entity_id
_entity_poly.type
_entity_poly.pdbx_seq_one_letter_code
_entity_poly.pdbx_strand_id
1 'polypeptide(L)'
;MDRARVIKNTLRTSGSNPYNDYDKRRYRERAEKMVADGDAAAHLLNEGERDDLLAQHRDTPKPKVQQVAYTLPSLQQLAGVVSDLLQETVVSATIQALKGDPDLAGWTRKGLGLHKDRNSKKCLFCEQPLPAGRLDALEAHFSAEYEQFLGKLDEQIRQLQAASDQAAGVELPDSARLYADLVTEYDEAKSAVRKALERVHEFLEVLIRALNDKKAKPFDRVTLDAAVPPLDADVVDRLNVVIRKHNQACEGFQARIATARERLALDMIAVELDEFVQLGDDVRQADADVKTAKQEVQRLTTEIERLEREIVEHRQPAEELNRDLYKYLGHGELQLAIKDTGYSIMRNGQPAKMLSEGEMTAI
;
A
#
# COMPACT_ATOMS: atom_id res chain seq x y z
N MET A 1 22.32 9.13 -20.50
CA MET A 1 22.93 8.09 -19.62
C MET A 1 22.49 8.27 -18.17
N ASP A 2 22.07 9.46 -17.77
CA ASP A 2 21.74 9.76 -16.38
C ASP A 2 20.47 9.08 -15.88
N ARG A 3 19.40 8.95 -16.69
CA ARG A 3 18.12 8.35 -16.25
C ARG A 3 18.23 6.92 -15.72
N ALA A 4 18.91 6.03 -16.45
CA ALA A 4 19.19 4.67 -15.98
C ALA A 4 20.04 4.65 -14.70
N ARG A 5 20.97 5.60 -14.54
CA ARG A 5 21.80 5.74 -13.34
C ARG A 5 20.98 6.23 -12.15
N VAL A 6 20.01 7.13 -12.35
CA VAL A 6 19.08 7.57 -11.30
C VAL A 6 18.26 6.38 -10.81
N ILE A 7 17.62 5.61 -11.71
CA ILE A 7 16.87 4.39 -11.34
C ILE A 7 17.76 3.39 -10.58
N LYS A 8 18.97 3.12 -11.09
CA LYS A 8 19.94 2.26 -10.41
C LYS A 8 20.24 2.75 -8.99
N ASN A 9 20.57 4.03 -8.82
CA ASN A 9 20.97 4.58 -7.53
C ASN A 9 19.82 4.60 -6.54
N THR A 10 18.60 4.90 -6.99
CA THR A 10 17.41 4.93 -6.15
C THR A 10 16.99 3.54 -5.67
N LEU A 11 17.05 2.54 -6.55
CA LEU A 11 16.46 1.21 -6.29
C LEU A 11 17.47 0.12 -5.90
N ARG A 12 18.77 0.40 -5.98
CA ARG A 12 19.83 -0.53 -5.57
C ARG A 12 19.75 -0.83 -4.08
N THR A 13 20.02 -2.09 -3.72
CA THR A 13 20.15 -2.53 -2.32
C THR A 13 21.31 -3.52 -2.18
N SER A 14 21.66 -3.86 -0.94
CA SER A 14 22.79 -4.75 -0.62
C SER A 14 22.60 -6.20 -1.11
N GLY A 15 21.37 -6.63 -1.35
CA GLY A 15 21.04 -7.98 -1.86
C GLY A 15 20.94 -8.02 -3.39
N SER A 16 21.00 -9.22 -3.97
CA SER A 16 20.85 -9.41 -5.42
C SER A 16 19.47 -8.99 -5.90
N ASN A 17 19.39 -8.04 -6.84
CA ASN A 17 18.16 -7.64 -7.48
C ASN A 17 18.45 -7.05 -8.89
N PRO A 18 17.45 -7.02 -9.80
CA PRO A 18 17.64 -6.56 -11.17
C PRO A 18 18.10 -5.11 -11.32
N TYR A 19 17.95 -4.29 -10.28
CA TYR A 19 18.28 -2.86 -10.32
C TYR A 19 19.71 -2.54 -9.90
N ASN A 20 20.41 -3.47 -9.25
CA ASN A 20 21.83 -3.29 -8.90
C ASN A 20 22.71 -3.11 -10.14
N ASP A 21 22.36 -3.78 -11.23
CA ASP A 21 23.03 -3.71 -12.53
C ASP A 21 22.13 -3.07 -13.60
N TYR A 22 21.22 -2.18 -13.17
CA TYR A 22 20.37 -1.45 -14.11
C TYR A 22 21.21 -0.55 -15.02
N ASP A 23 20.96 -0.62 -16.32
CA ASP A 23 21.75 0.05 -17.33
C ASP A 23 20.87 0.75 -18.39
N LYS A 24 21.54 1.43 -19.33
CA LYS A 24 20.90 2.16 -20.42
C LYS A 24 20.08 1.26 -21.35
N ARG A 25 20.47 -0.01 -21.50
CA ARG A 25 19.79 -0.96 -22.40
C ARG A 25 18.44 -1.32 -21.81
N ARG A 26 18.38 -1.69 -20.53
CA ARG A 26 17.13 -2.01 -19.83
C ARG A 26 16.18 -0.82 -19.76
N TYR A 27 16.70 0.38 -19.51
CA TYR A 27 15.89 1.59 -19.55
C TYR A 27 15.23 1.78 -20.92
N ARG A 28 16.02 1.69 -22.00
CA ARG A 28 15.51 1.84 -23.36
C ARG A 28 14.45 0.79 -23.70
N GLU A 29 14.74 -0.49 -23.44
CA GLU A 29 13.81 -1.59 -23.70
C GLU A 29 12.46 -1.39 -22.99
N ARG A 30 12.48 -0.90 -21.74
CA ARG A 30 11.25 -0.62 -20.99
C ARG A 30 10.52 0.63 -21.46
N ALA A 31 11.24 1.70 -21.79
CA ALA A 31 10.63 2.92 -22.32
C ALA A 31 9.98 2.67 -23.68
N GLU A 32 10.66 1.97 -24.60
CA GLU A 32 10.11 1.57 -25.90
C GLU A 32 8.87 0.69 -25.74
N LYS A 33 8.88 -0.25 -24.78
CA LYS A 33 7.71 -1.06 -24.46
C LYS A 33 6.54 -0.21 -23.95
N MET A 34 6.78 0.70 -23.01
CA MET A 34 5.75 1.59 -22.46
C MET A 34 5.14 2.52 -23.54
N VAL A 35 5.94 2.98 -24.49
CA VAL A 35 5.46 3.71 -25.68
C VAL A 35 4.57 2.80 -26.55
N ALA A 36 5.00 1.57 -26.81
CA ALA A 36 4.26 0.63 -27.64
C ALA A 36 2.92 0.21 -26.99
N ASP A 37 2.91 0.02 -25.68
CA ASP A 37 1.72 -0.37 -24.90
C ASP A 37 0.80 0.84 -24.62
N GLY A 38 1.31 2.07 -24.71
CA GLY A 38 0.54 3.30 -24.50
C GLY A 38 0.05 3.48 -23.06
N ASP A 39 0.76 2.92 -22.09
CA ASP A 39 0.29 2.73 -20.71
C ASP A 39 0.99 3.62 -19.68
N ALA A 40 1.75 4.63 -20.12
CA ALA A 40 2.52 5.53 -19.26
C ALA A 40 1.71 6.12 -18.10
N ALA A 41 0.49 6.60 -18.39
CA ALA A 41 -0.39 7.20 -17.39
C ALA A 41 -0.81 6.23 -16.28
N ALA A 42 -0.83 4.92 -16.55
CA ALA A 42 -1.18 3.90 -15.56
C ALA A 42 -0.03 3.62 -14.57
N HIS A 43 1.19 4.05 -14.89
CA HIS A 43 2.39 3.84 -14.07
C HIS A 43 2.79 5.07 -13.26
N LEU A 44 2.22 6.24 -13.55
CA LEU A 44 2.47 7.47 -12.79
C LEU A 44 1.94 7.35 -11.37
N LEU A 45 2.79 7.68 -10.40
CA LEU A 45 2.47 7.68 -8.98
C LEU A 45 2.30 9.10 -8.47
N ASN A 46 1.35 9.29 -7.56
CA ASN A 46 1.31 10.53 -6.78
C ASN A 46 2.43 10.56 -5.73
N GLU A 47 2.64 11.72 -5.10
CA GLU A 47 3.72 11.91 -4.11
C GLU A 47 3.62 10.94 -2.92
N GLY A 48 2.42 10.76 -2.36
CA GLY A 48 2.20 9.83 -1.24
C GLY A 48 2.47 8.37 -1.62
N GLU A 49 1.98 7.92 -2.77
CA GLU A 49 2.26 6.55 -3.26
C GLU A 49 3.74 6.31 -3.50
N ARG A 50 4.45 7.31 -4.02
CA ARG A 50 5.90 7.23 -4.25
C ARG A 50 6.65 7.10 -2.93
N ASP A 51 6.30 7.91 -1.93
CA ASP A 51 6.92 7.88 -0.61
C ASP A 51 6.66 6.54 0.11
N ASP A 52 5.43 6.03 0.03
CA ASP A 52 5.08 4.72 0.59
C ASP A 52 5.88 3.59 -0.05
N LEU A 53 6.00 3.58 -1.39
CA LEU A 53 6.79 2.56 -2.09
C LEU A 53 8.29 2.70 -1.83
N LEU A 54 8.80 3.93 -1.66
CA LEU A 54 10.19 4.18 -1.26
C LEU A 54 10.47 3.67 0.15
N ALA A 55 9.57 3.91 1.10
CA ALA A 55 9.65 3.37 2.44
C ALA A 55 9.58 1.83 2.42
N GLN A 56 8.60 1.28 1.69
CA GLN A 56 8.42 -0.16 1.52
C GLN A 56 9.68 -0.82 0.94
N HIS A 57 10.31 -0.24 -0.10
CA HIS A 57 11.52 -0.85 -0.68
C HIS A 57 12.67 -0.95 0.34
N ARG A 58 12.70 -0.04 1.31
CA ARG A 58 13.76 0.10 2.34
C ARG A 58 13.46 -0.70 3.59
N ASP A 59 12.29 -1.32 3.67
CA ASP A 59 11.91 -2.15 4.81
C ASP A 59 12.89 -3.30 5.02
N THR A 60 12.90 -3.77 6.26
CA THR A 60 13.54 -5.03 6.64
C THR A 60 12.46 -6.07 6.97
N PRO A 61 12.75 -7.37 6.80
CA PRO A 61 11.82 -8.41 7.18
C PRO A 61 11.41 -8.27 8.66
N LYS A 62 10.11 -8.19 8.92
CA LYS A 62 9.55 -8.17 10.29
C LYS A 62 8.99 -9.55 10.64
N PRO A 63 9.01 -9.95 11.91
CA PRO A 63 8.37 -11.19 12.35
C PRO A 63 6.85 -11.09 12.26
N LYS A 64 6.19 -12.24 12.14
CA LYS A 64 4.74 -12.34 12.24
C LYS A 64 4.24 -11.89 13.61
N VAL A 65 3.01 -11.43 13.63
CA VAL A 65 2.29 -11.03 14.85
C VAL A 65 1.13 -11.99 15.07
N GLN A 66 0.94 -12.41 16.32
CA GLN A 66 -0.16 -13.28 16.70
C GLN A 66 -1.48 -12.52 16.62
N GLN A 67 -2.51 -13.17 16.07
CA GLN A 67 -3.87 -12.65 16.07
C GLN A 67 -4.43 -12.63 17.50
N VAL A 68 -5.27 -11.63 17.79
CA VAL A 68 -5.95 -11.49 19.07
C VAL A 68 -7.07 -12.53 19.13
N ALA A 69 -6.99 -13.45 20.09
CA ALA A 69 -7.99 -14.48 20.32
C ALA A 69 -8.91 -14.06 21.47
N TYR A 70 -9.89 -13.21 21.17
CA TYR A 70 -10.89 -12.75 22.12
C TYR A 70 -12.23 -12.56 21.44
N THR A 71 -13.31 -12.96 22.12
CA THR A 71 -14.69 -12.81 21.65
C THR A 71 -15.43 -11.94 22.64
N LEU A 72 -16.03 -10.86 22.15
CA LEU A 72 -16.83 -9.97 22.99
C LEU A 72 -18.06 -10.71 23.55
N PRO A 73 -18.40 -10.51 24.84
CA PRO A 73 -19.63 -11.07 25.39
C PRO A 73 -20.85 -10.38 24.79
N SER A 74 -21.96 -11.14 24.66
CA SER A 74 -23.24 -10.57 24.23
C SER A 74 -23.86 -9.79 25.38
N LEU A 75 -23.70 -8.45 25.37
CA LEU A 75 -24.26 -7.60 26.43
C LEU A 75 -25.79 -7.68 26.49
N GLN A 76 -26.46 -7.89 25.37
CA GLN A 76 -27.91 -8.07 25.33
C GLN A 76 -28.34 -9.35 26.07
N GLN A 77 -27.63 -10.46 25.88
CA GLN A 77 -27.92 -11.70 26.60
C GLN A 77 -27.64 -11.56 28.09
N LEU A 78 -26.51 -10.95 28.45
CA LEU A 78 -26.16 -10.70 29.86
C LEU A 78 -27.19 -9.80 30.55
N ALA A 79 -27.61 -8.72 29.90
CA ALA A 79 -28.67 -7.85 30.40
C ALA A 79 -30.01 -8.59 30.57
N GLY A 80 -30.36 -9.48 29.63
CA GLY A 80 -31.56 -10.32 29.74
C GLY A 80 -31.52 -11.25 30.96
N VAL A 81 -30.43 -12.00 31.13
CA VAL A 81 -30.23 -12.89 32.29
C VAL A 81 -30.30 -12.11 33.60
N VAL A 82 -29.63 -10.96 33.68
CA VAL A 82 -29.66 -10.10 34.87
C VAL A 82 -31.07 -9.56 35.12
N SER A 83 -31.75 -9.07 34.09
CA SER A 83 -33.13 -8.57 34.20
C SER A 83 -34.07 -9.65 34.75
N ASP A 84 -33.96 -10.90 34.30
CA ASP A 84 -34.79 -12.01 34.79
C ASP A 84 -34.53 -12.27 36.28
N LEU A 85 -33.26 -12.30 36.71
CA LEU A 85 -32.88 -12.46 38.12
C LEU A 85 -33.37 -11.30 38.99
N LEU A 86 -33.36 -10.07 38.48
CA LEU A 86 -33.85 -8.91 39.22
C LEU A 86 -35.38 -8.94 39.43
N GLN A 87 -36.12 -9.59 38.53
CA GLN A 87 -37.58 -9.76 38.61
C GLN A 87 -38.01 -10.99 39.44
N GLU A 88 -37.14 -11.98 39.64
CA GLU A 88 -37.42 -13.14 40.51
C GLU A 88 -37.61 -12.69 41.97
N THR A 89 -38.61 -13.23 42.66
CA THR A 89 -38.88 -12.92 44.08
C THR A 89 -39.01 -14.19 44.88
N VAL A 90 -38.35 -14.24 46.04
CA VAL A 90 -38.45 -15.38 46.95
C VAL A 90 -39.81 -15.35 47.67
N VAL A 91 -40.56 -16.45 47.62
CA VAL A 91 -41.79 -16.63 48.41
C VAL A 91 -41.41 -17.37 49.69
N SER A 92 -41.18 -16.63 50.79
CA SER A 92 -40.93 -17.22 52.12
C SER A 92 -41.78 -16.56 53.20
N ALA A 93 -41.91 -17.22 54.36
CA ALA A 93 -42.59 -16.63 55.51
C ALA A 93 -41.84 -15.35 55.93
N THR A 94 -42.45 -14.20 55.68
CA THR A 94 -41.74 -12.91 55.78
C THR A 94 -41.77 -12.38 57.22
N ILE A 95 -40.60 -12.24 57.84
CA ILE A 95 -40.46 -11.48 59.09
C ILE A 95 -40.23 -10.02 58.71
N GLN A 96 -41.23 -9.17 58.91
CA GLN A 96 -41.22 -7.79 58.42
C GLN A 96 -40.02 -6.97 58.91
N ALA A 97 -39.55 -7.22 60.15
CA ALA A 97 -38.38 -6.54 60.72
C ALA A 97 -37.06 -6.86 59.99
N LEU A 98 -36.96 -8.02 59.32
CA LEU A 98 -35.78 -8.42 58.54
C LEU A 98 -35.88 -7.97 57.08
N LYS A 99 -37.09 -7.76 56.56
CA LYS A 99 -37.29 -7.36 55.15
C LYS A 99 -36.68 -6.00 54.82
N GLY A 100 -36.80 -5.03 55.73
CA GLY A 100 -36.34 -3.66 55.52
C GLY A 100 -34.93 -3.36 56.03
N ASP A 101 -34.24 -4.33 56.63
CA ASP A 101 -32.94 -4.16 57.27
C ASP A 101 -31.98 -5.27 56.82
N PRO A 102 -31.25 -5.06 55.71
CA PRO A 102 -30.34 -6.07 55.15
C PRO A 102 -29.22 -6.47 56.11
N ASP A 103 -28.73 -5.54 56.93
CA ASP A 103 -27.68 -5.79 57.91
C ASP A 103 -28.19 -6.71 59.02
N LEU A 104 -29.39 -6.41 59.54
CA LEU A 104 -30.05 -7.26 60.53
C LEU A 104 -30.42 -8.63 59.96
N ALA A 105 -30.89 -8.70 58.71
CA ALA A 105 -31.19 -9.95 58.03
C ALA A 105 -29.94 -10.82 57.87
N GLY A 106 -28.82 -10.22 57.43
CA GLY A 106 -27.53 -10.90 57.30
C GLY A 106 -26.99 -11.39 58.64
N TRP A 107 -27.04 -10.55 59.68
CA TRP A 107 -26.66 -10.93 61.04
C TRP A 107 -27.53 -12.07 61.57
N THR A 108 -28.85 -11.97 61.40
CA THR A 108 -29.81 -12.97 61.89
C THR A 108 -29.63 -14.31 61.17
N ARG A 109 -29.37 -14.30 59.85
CA ARG A 109 -29.08 -15.50 59.06
C ARG A 109 -27.79 -16.19 59.50
N LYS A 110 -26.72 -15.43 59.68
CA LYS A 110 -25.44 -15.97 60.19
C LYS A 110 -25.60 -16.51 61.60
N GLY A 111 -26.35 -15.79 62.45
CA GLY A 111 -26.72 -16.23 63.78
C GLY A 111 -27.50 -17.55 63.75
N LEU A 112 -28.51 -17.67 62.89
CA LEU A 112 -29.30 -18.89 62.73
C LEU A 112 -28.43 -20.10 62.37
N GLY A 113 -27.52 -19.96 61.41
CA GLY A 113 -26.56 -21.01 61.05
C GLY A 113 -25.75 -21.49 62.25
N LEU A 114 -25.20 -20.57 63.04
CA LEU A 114 -24.44 -20.91 64.26
C LEU A 114 -25.29 -21.63 65.32
N HIS A 115 -26.58 -21.28 65.46
CA HIS A 115 -27.48 -21.97 66.40
C HIS A 115 -27.78 -23.39 65.93
N LYS A 116 -27.97 -23.61 64.62
CA LYS A 116 -28.19 -24.93 64.02
C LYS A 116 -26.95 -25.82 64.17
N ASP A 117 -25.77 -25.32 63.80
CA ASP A 117 -24.52 -26.09 63.83
C ASP A 117 -24.17 -26.56 65.25
N ARG A 118 -24.49 -25.74 66.26
CA ARG A 118 -24.23 -26.04 67.68
C ARG A 118 -25.40 -26.72 68.39
N ASN A 119 -26.52 -26.95 67.69
CA ASN A 119 -27.77 -27.48 68.25
C ASN A 119 -28.21 -26.75 69.55
N SER A 120 -28.07 -25.42 69.58
CA SER A 120 -28.27 -24.64 70.80
C SER A 120 -29.74 -24.31 71.04
N LYS A 121 -30.27 -24.71 72.20
CA LYS A 121 -31.61 -24.30 72.67
C LYS A 121 -31.62 -22.95 73.41
N LYS A 122 -30.43 -22.39 73.65
CA LYS A 122 -30.22 -21.07 74.24
C LYS A 122 -29.70 -20.10 73.19
N CYS A 123 -29.98 -18.82 73.36
CA CYS A 123 -29.42 -17.77 72.54
C CYS A 123 -27.90 -17.73 72.72
N LEU A 124 -27.15 -17.81 71.63
CA LEU A 124 -25.67 -17.75 71.66
C LEU A 124 -25.11 -16.36 72.00
N PHE A 125 -25.97 -15.34 72.15
CA PHE A 125 -25.56 -13.98 72.50
C PHE A 125 -25.84 -13.65 73.98
N CYS A 126 -27.07 -13.85 74.45
CA CYS A 126 -27.46 -13.49 75.82
C CYS A 126 -27.62 -14.70 76.77
N GLU A 127 -27.36 -15.91 76.27
CA GLU A 127 -27.42 -17.19 77.00
C GLU A 127 -28.81 -17.55 77.60
N GLN A 128 -29.85 -16.78 77.29
CA GLN A 128 -31.22 -17.06 77.71
C GLN A 128 -31.87 -18.16 76.86
N PRO A 129 -32.87 -18.89 77.39
CA PRO A 129 -33.68 -19.80 76.59
C PRO A 129 -34.37 -19.07 75.44
N LEU A 130 -34.36 -19.65 74.24
CA LEU A 130 -35.08 -19.09 73.10
C LEU A 130 -36.59 -19.39 73.21
N PRO A 131 -37.48 -18.46 72.81
CA PRO A 131 -38.90 -18.74 72.71
C PRO A 131 -39.18 -19.94 71.79
N ALA A 132 -40.17 -20.75 72.16
CA ALA A 132 -40.60 -21.89 71.35
C ALA A 132 -40.98 -21.44 69.93
N GLY A 133 -40.51 -22.19 68.93
CA GLY A 133 -40.76 -21.89 67.50
C GLY A 133 -39.98 -20.70 66.93
N ARG A 134 -39.12 -20.01 67.69
CA ARG A 134 -38.36 -18.86 67.17
C ARG A 134 -37.36 -19.25 66.09
N LEU A 135 -36.62 -20.36 66.29
CA LEU A 135 -35.68 -20.86 65.28
C LEU A 135 -36.45 -21.33 64.04
N ASP A 136 -37.56 -22.05 64.21
CA ASP A 136 -38.41 -22.51 63.10
C ASP A 136 -38.95 -21.33 62.27
N ALA A 137 -39.38 -20.25 62.93
CA ALA A 137 -39.85 -19.04 62.24
C ALA A 137 -38.73 -18.34 61.45
N LEU A 138 -37.49 -18.34 61.98
CA LEU A 138 -36.32 -17.81 61.26
C LEU A 138 -35.92 -18.72 60.09
N GLU A 139 -36.02 -20.05 60.25
CA GLU A 139 -35.79 -21.01 59.16
C GLU A 139 -36.84 -20.87 58.05
N ALA A 140 -38.11 -20.70 58.40
CA ALA A 140 -39.17 -20.46 57.43
C ALA A 140 -38.97 -19.14 56.65
N HIS A 141 -38.30 -18.16 57.25
CA HIS A 141 -37.91 -16.92 56.58
C HIS A 141 -36.72 -17.12 55.62
N PHE A 142 -35.65 -17.77 56.11
CA PHE A 142 -34.48 -18.13 55.31
C PHE A 142 -34.64 -19.52 54.68
N SER A 143 -35.75 -19.69 53.96
CA SER A 143 -36.10 -20.93 53.25
C SER A 143 -35.01 -21.41 52.28
N ALA A 144 -35.07 -22.68 51.85
CA ALA A 144 -34.13 -23.22 50.85
C ALA A 144 -34.16 -22.41 49.53
N GLU A 145 -35.33 -21.89 49.17
CA GLU A 145 -35.57 -21.03 48.01
C GLU A 145 -34.86 -19.68 48.14
N TYR A 146 -34.80 -19.12 49.35
CA TYR A 146 -34.03 -17.91 49.65
C TYR A 146 -32.53 -18.14 49.45
N GLU A 147 -32.02 -19.22 50.02
CA GLU A 147 -30.61 -19.61 49.92
C GLU A 147 -30.21 -19.88 48.47
N GLN A 148 -31.02 -20.64 47.73
CA GLN A 148 -30.79 -20.91 46.31
C GLN A 148 -30.81 -19.64 45.48
N PHE A 149 -31.75 -18.74 45.72
CA PHE A 149 -31.84 -17.48 44.97
C PHE A 149 -30.59 -16.61 45.18
N LEU A 150 -30.13 -16.46 46.42
CA LEU A 150 -28.88 -15.73 46.68
C LEU A 150 -27.66 -16.41 46.07
N GLY A 151 -27.63 -17.75 46.06
CA GLY A 151 -26.59 -18.51 45.37
C GLY A 151 -26.57 -18.25 43.85
N LYS A 152 -27.73 -18.14 43.20
CA LYS A 152 -27.83 -17.77 41.78
C LYS A 152 -27.26 -16.37 41.53
N LEU A 153 -27.61 -15.39 42.37
CA LEU A 153 -27.09 -14.02 42.24
C LEU A 153 -25.57 -13.99 42.40
N ASP A 154 -25.03 -14.67 43.41
CA ASP A 154 -23.58 -14.72 43.65
C ASP A 154 -22.83 -15.40 42.50
N GLU A 155 -23.39 -16.47 41.94
CA GLU A 155 -22.82 -17.12 40.76
C GLU A 155 -22.82 -16.18 39.55
N GLN A 156 -23.93 -15.47 39.29
CA GLN A 156 -24.00 -14.54 38.18
C GLN A 156 -23.02 -13.37 38.35
N ILE A 157 -22.86 -12.83 39.56
CA ILE A 157 -21.86 -11.80 39.86
C ILE A 157 -20.46 -12.31 39.54
N ARG A 158 -20.10 -13.53 39.98
CA ARG A 158 -18.79 -14.13 39.68
C ARG A 158 -18.54 -14.27 38.18
N GLN A 159 -19.55 -14.68 37.42
CA GLN A 159 -19.43 -14.82 35.96
C GLN A 159 -19.21 -13.47 35.28
N LEU A 160 -19.92 -12.42 35.71
CA LEU A 160 -19.74 -11.06 35.18
C LEU A 160 -18.35 -10.50 35.55
N GLN A 161 -17.87 -10.75 36.76
CA GLN A 161 -16.52 -10.38 37.19
C GLN A 161 -15.46 -11.08 36.35
N ALA A 162 -15.59 -12.39 36.15
CA ALA A 162 -14.66 -13.16 35.31
C ALA A 162 -14.65 -12.66 33.86
N ALA A 163 -15.82 -12.30 33.30
CA ALA A 163 -15.89 -11.71 31.95
C ALA A 163 -15.22 -10.32 31.89
N SER A 164 -15.36 -9.51 32.95
CA SER A 164 -14.70 -8.22 33.09
C SER A 164 -13.17 -8.36 33.17
N ASP A 165 -12.69 -9.31 33.97
CA ASP A 165 -11.26 -9.62 34.11
C ASP A 165 -10.67 -10.15 32.80
N GLN A 166 -11.41 -11.00 32.08
CA GLN A 166 -11.01 -11.48 30.75
C GLN A 166 -10.89 -10.33 29.74
N ALA A 167 -11.83 -9.37 29.75
CA ALA A 167 -11.78 -8.19 28.90
C ALA A 167 -10.58 -7.29 29.23
N ALA A 168 -10.28 -7.10 30.52
CA ALA A 168 -9.13 -6.33 30.98
C ALA A 168 -7.77 -6.99 30.66
N GLY A 169 -7.73 -8.32 30.60
CA GLY A 169 -6.56 -9.10 30.26
C GLY A 169 -6.24 -9.19 28.76
N VAL A 170 -7.02 -8.56 27.88
CA VAL A 170 -6.77 -8.60 26.43
C VAL A 170 -5.54 -7.79 26.07
N GLU A 171 -4.46 -8.49 25.71
CA GLU A 171 -3.23 -7.86 25.20
C GLU A 171 -3.33 -7.60 23.68
N LEU A 172 -3.13 -6.34 23.30
CA LEU A 172 -3.12 -5.93 21.90
C LEU A 172 -1.65 -5.73 21.43
N PRO A 173 -1.24 -6.30 20.28
CA PRO A 173 0.13 -6.18 19.80
C PRO A 173 0.61 -4.72 19.65
N ASP A 174 1.91 -4.51 19.83
CA ASP A 174 2.56 -3.23 19.59
C ASP A 174 2.61 -2.91 18.09
N SER A 175 2.15 -1.71 17.73
CA SER A 175 2.06 -1.18 16.38
C SER A 175 3.46 -1.06 15.74
N ALA A 176 4.51 -0.86 16.54
CA ALA A 176 5.90 -0.83 16.07
C ALA A 176 6.36 -2.15 15.42
N ARG A 177 5.67 -3.26 15.71
CA ARG A 177 5.95 -4.58 15.11
C ARG A 177 5.42 -4.71 13.67
N LEU A 178 4.54 -3.82 13.23
CA LEU A 178 3.95 -3.85 11.90
C LEU A 178 4.79 -3.07 10.88
N TYR A 179 4.54 -3.29 9.60
CA TYR A 179 5.04 -2.43 8.51
C TYR A 179 4.35 -1.06 8.54
N ALA A 180 5.08 -0.02 8.15
CA ALA A 180 4.66 1.37 8.34
C ALA A 180 3.33 1.71 7.64
N ASP A 181 3.11 1.16 6.45
CA ASP A 181 1.88 1.29 5.65
C ASP A 181 0.63 0.70 6.34
N LEU A 182 0.83 -0.20 7.32
CA LEU A 182 -0.26 -0.84 8.06
C LEU A 182 -0.49 -0.22 9.45
N VAL A 183 0.41 0.65 9.93
CA VAL A 183 0.35 1.19 11.31
C VAL A 183 -0.90 2.01 11.53
N THR A 184 -1.26 2.92 10.60
CA THR A 184 -2.45 3.78 10.74
C THR A 184 -3.73 2.95 10.80
N GLU A 185 -3.93 2.04 9.84
CA GLU A 185 -5.11 1.13 9.81
C GLU A 185 -5.17 0.28 11.09
N TYR A 186 -4.02 -0.20 11.57
CA TYR A 186 -3.92 -0.99 12.79
C TYR A 186 -4.26 -0.17 14.04
N ASP A 187 -3.74 1.04 14.19
CA ASP A 187 -3.96 1.90 15.36
C ASP A 187 -5.42 2.34 15.47
N GLU A 188 -6.08 2.60 14.35
CA GLU A 188 -7.52 2.87 14.30
C GLU A 188 -8.33 1.65 14.78
N ALA A 189 -8.03 0.46 14.25
CA ALA A 189 -8.68 -0.77 14.67
C ALA A 189 -8.41 -1.09 16.16
N LYS A 190 -7.17 -0.88 16.62
CA LYS A 190 -6.75 -1.08 18.01
C LYS A 190 -7.47 -0.13 18.96
N SER A 191 -7.64 1.13 18.57
CA SER A 191 -8.42 2.12 19.31
C SER A 191 -9.90 1.71 19.40
N ALA A 192 -10.47 1.18 18.33
CA ALA A 192 -11.84 0.68 18.33
C ALA A 192 -12.02 -0.52 19.28
N VAL A 193 -11.07 -1.48 19.30
CA VAL A 193 -11.10 -2.61 20.23
C VAL A 193 -11.00 -2.12 21.69
N ARG A 194 -10.10 -1.19 22.00
CA ARG A 194 -9.98 -0.62 23.36
C ARG A 194 -11.28 0.01 23.84
N LYS A 195 -11.92 0.83 23.02
CA LYS A 195 -13.22 1.45 23.32
C LYS A 195 -14.32 0.40 23.53
N ALA A 196 -14.30 -0.70 22.77
CA ALA A 196 -15.25 -1.80 22.96
C ALA A 196 -15.03 -2.51 24.30
N LEU A 197 -13.77 -2.78 24.68
CA LEU A 197 -13.42 -3.39 25.96
C LEU A 197 -13.81 -2.50 27.15
N GLU A 198 -13.56 -1.20 27.06
CA GLU A 198 -13.98 -0.21 28.07
C GLU A 198 -15.50 -0.22 28.26
N ARG A 199 -16.27 -0.19 27.16
CA ARG A 199 -17.74 -0.27 27.21
C ARG A 199 -18.25 -1.58 27.82
N VAL A 200 -17.60 -2.70 27.52
CA VAL A 200 -17.92 -3.99 28.14
C VAL A 200 -17.68 -3.88 29.64
N HIS A 201 -16.51 -3.44 30.08
CA HIS A 201 -16.18 -3.31 31.50
C HIS A 201 -17.18 -2.42 32.25
N GLU A 202 -17.45 -1.22 31.74
CA GLU A 202 -18.40 -0.28 32.35
C GLU A 202 -19.81 -0.87 32.48
N PHE A 203 -20.29 -1.56 31.44
CA PHE A 203 -21.62 -2.17 31.48
C PHE A 203 -21.69 -3.37 32.41
N LEU A 204 -20.66 -4.21 32.46
CA LEU A 204 -20.59 -5.33 33.40
C LEU A 204 -20.61 -4.83 34.86
N GLU A 205 -19.92 -3.72 35.16
CA GLU A 205 -19.99 -3.08 36.48
C GLU A 205 -21.39 -2.60 36.84
N VAL A 206 -22.16 -2.05 35.89
CA VAL A 206 -23.56 -1.68 36.10
C VAL A 206 -24.40 -2.91 36.44
N LEU A 207 -24.24 -4.02 35.71
CA LEU A 207 -24.94 -5.27 35.98
C LEU A 207 -24.60 -5.86 37.35
N ILE A 208 -23.30 -5.86 37.71
CA ILE A 208 -22.82 -6.33 39.01
C ILE A 208 -23.42 -5.50 40.15
N ARG A 209 -23.48 -4.17 40.01
CA ARG A 209 -24.11 -3.28 41.01
C ARG A 209 -25.60 -3.59 41.17
N ALA A 210 -26.33 -3.74 40.07
CA ALA A 210 -27.76 -4.07 40.11
C ALA A 210 -28.03 -5.41 40.83
N LEU A 211 -27.20 -6.44 40.61
CA LEU A 211 -27.31 -7.72 41.31
C LEU A 211 -26.98 -7.61 42.80
N ASN A 212 -25.98 -6.79 43.17
CA ASN A 212 -25.66 -6.52 44.59
C ASN A 212 -26.81 -5.78 45.29
N ASP A 213 -27.41 -4.80 44.63
CA ASP A 213 -28.59 -4.09 45.16
C ASP A 213 -29.78 -5.03 45.34
N LYS A 214 -29.98 -5.95 44.38
CA LYS A 214 -30.99 -7.01 44.47
C LYS A 214 -30.71 -7.99 45.61
N LYS A 215 -29.44 -8.33 45.86
CA LYS A 215 -29.03 -9.17 46.98
C LYS A 215 -29.41 -8.57 48.34
N ALA A 216 -29.39 -7.24 48.46
CA ALA A 216 -29.87 -6.54 49.65
C ALA A 216 -31.41 -6.52 49.76
N LYS A 217 -32.14 -6.74 48.66
CA LYS A 217 -33.61 -6.70 48.57
C LYS A 217 -34.19 -7.94 47.85
N PRO A 218 -33.93 -9.16 48.35
CA PRO A 218 -34.25 -10.41 47.62
C PRO A 218 -35.75 -10.67 47.45
N PHE A 219 -36.60 -9.96 48.21
CA PHE A 219 -38.05 -10.08 48.17
C PHE A 219 -38.74 -9.07 47.24
N ASP A 220 -38.00 -8.07 46.74
CA ASP A 220 -38.56 -6.99 45.95
C ASP A 220 -38.21 -7.18 44.47
N ARG A 221 -39.12 -6.89 43.56
CA ARG A 221 -38.79 -6.83 42.12
C ARG A 221 -38.00 -5.57 41.84
N VAL A 222 -36.89 -5.71 41.12
CA VAL A 222 -36.03 -4.60 40.70
C VAL A 222 -36.01 -4.57 39.18
N THR A 223 -36.19 -3.39 38.60
CA THR A 223 -36.04 -3.20 37.16
C THR A 223 -34.61 -2.78 36.86
N LEU A 224 -33.98 -3.39 35.85
CA LEU A 224 -32.70 -2.94 35.36
C LEU A 224 -32.88 -1.60 34.63
N ASP A 225 -32.43 -0.51 35.25
CA ASP A 225 -32.44 0.82 34.64
C ASP A 225 -31.11 1.10 33.95
N ALA A 226 -30.82 0.35 32.89
CA ALA A 226 -29.62 0.49 32.09
C ALA A 226 -29.88 0.12 30.63
N ALA A 227 -29.54 1.04 29.72
CA ALA A 227 -29.56 0.75 28.29
C ALA A 227 -28.31 -0.07 27.92
N VAL A 228 -28.52 -1.12 27.11
CA VAL A 228 -27.40 -1.92 26.58
C VAL A 228 -26.61 -1.05 25.60
N PRO A 229 -25.30 -0.81 25.85
CA PRO A 229 -24.51 0.03 24.96
C PRO A 229 -24.29 -0.68 23.62
N PRO A 230 -24.24 0.08 22.50
CA PRO A 230 -23.95 -0.50 21.20
C PRO A 230 -22.50 -0.99 21.15
N LEU A 231 -22.35 -2.24 20.72
CA LEU A 231 -21.06 -2.87 20.46
C LEU A 231 -21.01 -3.40 19.04
N ASP A 232 -19.85 -3.23 18.42
CA ASP A 232 -19.52 -3.84 17.15
C ASP A 232 -18.90 -5.22 17.41
N ALA A 233 -19.64 -6.28 17.05
CA ALA A 233 -19.21 -7.66 17.28
C ALA A 233 -17.94 -8.03 16.49
N ASP A 234 -17.71 -7.37 15.36
CA ASP A 234 -16.62 -7.69 14.43
C ASP A 234 -15.36 -6.85 14.69
N VAL A 235 -15.35 -6.04 15.76
CA VAL A 235 -14.25 -5.10 16.03
C VAL A 235 -12.89 -5.81 16.20
N VAL A 236 -12.87 -6.98 16.84
CA VAL A 236 -11.66 -7.80 16.99
C VAL A 236 -11.26 -8.43 15.66
N ASP A 237 -12.24 -8.86 14.86
CA ASP A 237 -11.96 -9.44 13.54
C ASP A 237 -11.38 -8.43 12.56
N ARG A 238 -11.85 -7.16 12.59
CA ARG A 238 -11.23 -6.08 11.81
C ARG A 238 -9.79 -5.83 12.21
N LEU A 239 -9.46 -5.82 13.50
CA LEU A 239 -8.06 -5.76 13.94
C LEU A 239 -7.26 -6.94 13.39
N ASN A 240 -7.81 -8.15 13.47
CA ASN A 240 -7.18 -9.36 12.97
C ASN A 240 -7.03 -9.37 11.43
N VAL A 241 -7.89 -8.68 10.67
CA VAL A 241 -7.70 -8.46 9.23
C VAL A 241 -6.38 -7.74 8.97
N VAL A 242 -6.08 -6.67 9.72
CA VAL A 242 -4.83 -5.92 9.57
C VAL A 242 -3.61 -6.77 9.96
N ILE A 243 -3.73 -7.54 11.05
CA ILE A 243 -2.68 -8.50 11.47
C ILE A 243 -2.45 -9.56 10.39
N ARG A 244 -3.50 -10.06 9.72
CA ARG A 244 -3.37 -11.00 8.61
C ARG A 244 -2.69 -10.36 7.39
N LYS A 245 -3.04 -9.11 7.04
CA LYS A 245 -2.34 -8.34 5.99
C LYS A 245 -0.85 -8.24 6.28
N HIS A 246 -0.47 -7.89 7.52
CA HIS A 246 0.93 -7.86 7.97
C HIS A 246 1.60 -9.23 7.83
N ASN A 247 0.97 -10.30 8.32
CA ASN A 247 1.54 -11.64 8.27
C ASN A 247 1.71 -12.16 6.83
N GLN A 248 0.79 -11.81 5.93
CA GLN A 248 0.92 -12.09 4.50
C GLN A 248 2.08 -11.29 3.88
N ALA A 249 2.26 -10.03 4.27
CA ALA A 249 3.41 -9.22 3.86
C ALA A 249 4.75 -9.81 4.36
N CYS A 250 4.78 -10.40 5.56
CA CYS A 250 5.94 -11.12 6.07
C CYS A 250 6.28 -12.35 5.20
N GLU A 251 5.28 -13.17 4.83
CA GLU A 251 5.48 -14.35 3.97
C GLU A 251 5.93 -13.96 2.57
N GLY A 252 5.28 -12.95 1.99
CA GLY A 252 5.56 -12.43 0.67
C GLY A 252 6.61 -11.33 0.61
N PHE A 253 7.46 -11.17 1.63
CA PHE A 253 8.31 -9.99 1.78
C PHE A 253 9.17 -9.69 0.55
N GLN A 254 9.84 -10.70 -0.01
CA GLN A 254 10.68 -10.50 -1.21
C GLN A 254 9.85 -10.07 -2.43
N ALA A 255 8.67 -10.64 -2.61
CA ALA A 255 7.76 -10.25 -3.68
C ALA A 255 7.23 -8.82 -3.46
N ARG A 256 6.89 -8.47 -2.22
CA ARG A 256 6.44 -7.13 -1.81
C ARG A 256 7.50 -6.07 -2.13
N ILE A 257 8.78 -6.34 -1.82
CA ILE A 257 9.89 -5.45 -2.17
C ILE A 257 10.10 -5.37 -3.70
N ALA A 258 10.03 -6.50 -4.40
CA ALA A 258 10.21 -6.55 -5.84
C ALA A 258 9.13 -5.75 -6.58
N THR A 259 7.86 -5.90 -6.20
CA THR A 259 6.73 -5.13 -6.75
C THR A 259 6.88 -3.64 -6.49
N ALA A 260 7.34 -3.23 -5.30
CA ALA A 260 7.57 -1.81 -5.01
C ALA A 260 8.65 -1.21 -5.91
N ARG A 261 9.77 -1.92 -6.10
CA ARG A 261 10.84 -1.49 -7.01
C ARG A 261 10.36 -1.41 -8.46
N GLU A 262 9.59 -2.39 -8.90
CA GLU A 262 9.03 -2.42 -10.26
C GLU A 262 8.14 -1.20 -10.50
N ARG A 263 7.21 -0.91 -9.58
CA ARG A 263 6.33 0.27 -9.68
C ARG A 263 7.11 1.58 -9.66
N LEU A 264 8.09 1.73 -8.76
CA LEU A 264 8.95 2.92 -8.72
C LEU A 264 9.75 3.08 -10.01
N ALA A 265 10.28 1.99 -10.57
CA ALA A 265 11.02 2.05 -11.83
C ALA A 265 10.13 2.46 -13.01
N LEU A 266 8.90 1.95 -13.08
CA LEU A 266 7.94 2.29 -14.11
C LEU A 266 7.48 3.75 -13.98
N ASP A 267 7.21 4.24 -12.77
CA ASP A 267 6.95 5.67 -12.50
C ASP A 267 8.09 6.56 -13.00
N MET A 268 9.33 6.25 -12.64
CA MET A 268 10.51 7.02 -13.06
C MET A 268 10.74 7.00 -14.58
N ILE A 269 10.27 5.96 -15.28
CA ILE A 269 10.31 5.90 -16.75
C ILE A 269 9.16 6.73 -17.33
N ALA A 270 7.95 6.55 -16.80
CA ALA A 270 6.74 7.23 -17.26
C ALA A 270 6.87 8.76 -17.16
N VAL A 271 7.44 9.27 -16.06
CA VAL A 271 7.70 10.71 -15.86
C VAL A 271 8.58 11.31 -16.95
N GLU A 272 9.50 10.54 -17.52
CA GLU A 272 10.49 10.99 -18.49
C GLU A 272 10.18 10.50 -19.92
N LEU A 273 9.01 9.89 -20.13
CA LEU A 273 8.69 9.20 -21.37
C LEU A 273 8.56 10.16 -22.55
N ASP A 274 7.96 11.33 -22.34
CA ASP A 274 7.79 12.35 -23.38
C ASP A 274 9.15 12.86 -23.89
N GLU A 275 10.10 13.13 -22.98
CA GLU A 275 11.47 13.50 -23.34
C GLU A 275 12.16 12.38 -24.13
N PHE A 276 11.97 11.11 -23.71
CA PHE A 276 12.52 9.95 -24.41
C PHE A 276 11.98 9.83 -25.85
N VAL A 277 10.67 10.02 -26.04
CA VAL A 277 10.03 9.98 -27.37
C VAL A 277 10.56 11.10 -28.25
N GLN A 278 10.58 12.33 -27.74
CA GLN A 278 11.05 13.51 -28.47
C GLN A 278 12.50 13.33 -28.94
N LEU A 279 13.41 12.93 -28.05
CA LEU A 279 14.81 12.68 -28.42
C LEU A 279 14.93 11.53 -29.43
N GLY A 280 14.04 10.54 -29.37
CA GLY A 280 13.97 9.46 -30.34
C GLY A 280 13.55 9.94 -31.74
N ASP A 281 12.59 10.87 -31.81
CA ASP A 281 12.18 11.53 -33.05
C ASP A 281 13.29 12.41 -33.63
N ASP A 282 13.96 13.20 -32.80
CA ASP A 282 15.08 14.05 -33.22
C ASP A 282 16.22 13.23 -33.83
N VAL A 283 16.55 12.08 -33.22
CA VAL A 283 17.57 11.15 -33.77
C VAL A 283 17.12 10.58 -35.11
N ARG A 284 15.86 10.15 -35.23
CA ARG A 284 15.31 9.64 -36.51
C ARG A 284 15.36 10.69 -37.61
N GLN A 285 15.01 11.93 -37.28
CA GLN A 285 15.06 13.05 -38.21
C GLN A 285 16.51 13.35 -38.63
N ALA A 286 17.43 13.43 -37.67
CA ALA A 286 18.85 13.65 -37.96
C ALA A 286 19.44 12.54 -38.85
N ASP A 287 19.08 11.27 -38.61
CA ASP A 287 19.51 10.16 -39.46
C ASP A 287 18.95 10.24 -40.89
N ALA A 288 17.69 10.67 -41.03
CA ALA A 288 17.07 10.92 -42.33
C ALA A 288 17.75 12.07 -43.08
N ASP A 289 18.09 13.15 -42.39
CA ASP A 289 18.81 14.30 -42.93
C ASP A 289 20.22 13.90 -43.38
N VAL A 290 20.95 13.13 -42.56
CA VAL A 290 22.27 12.58 -42.91
C VAL A 290 22.19 11.68 -44.13
N LYS A 291 21.17 10.83 -44.24
CA LYS A 291 20.97 9.96 -45.41
C LYS A 291 20.71 10.80 -46.67
N THR A 292 19.85 11.81 -46.57
CA THR A 292 19.53 12.73 -47.67
C THR A 292 20.77 13.50 -48.12
N ALA A 293 21.54 14.05 -47.19
CA ALA A 293 22.80 14.74 -47.49
C ALA A 293 23.82 13.81 -48.18
N LYS A 294 23.94 12.56 -47.74
CA LYS A 294 24.82 11.57 -48.40
C LYS A 294 24.39 11.25 -49.83
N GLN A 295 23.08 11.12 -50.06
CA GLN A 295 22.55 10.91 -51.42
C GLN A 295 22.83 12.10 -52.32
N GLU A 296 22.69 13.33 -51.79
CA GLU A 296 22.99 14.54 -52.54
C GLU A 296 24.48 14.68 -52.85
N VAL A 297 25.36 14.37 -51.89
CA VAL A 297 26.80 14.31 -52.13
C VAL A 297 27.11 13.32 -53.25
N GLN A 298 26.56 12.10 -53.19
CA GLN A 298 26.77 11.08 -54.22
C GLN A 298 26.26 11.53 -55.60
N ARG A 299 25.10 12.19 -55.65
CA ARG A 299 24.54 12.75 -56.89
C ARG A 299 25.46 13.81 -57.48
N LEU A 300 25.91 14.75 -56.65
CA LEU A 300 26.83 15.82 -57.07
C LEU A 300 28.19 15.25 -57.51
N THR A 301 28.73 14.25 -56.83
CA THR A 301 29.96 13.56 -57.26
C THR A 301 29.79 12.91 -58.63
N THR A 302 28.69 12.20 -58.85
CA THR A 302 28.40 11.56 -60.16
C THR A 302 28.26 12.60 -61.28
N GLU A 303 27.64 13.74 -60.97
CA GLU A 303 27.48 14.84 -61.91
C GLU A 303 28.81 15.52 -62.24
N ILE A 304 29.68 15.71 -61.24
CA ILE A 304 31.05 16.21 -61.45
C ILE A 304 31.81 15.25 -62.37
N GLU A 305 31.79 13.94 -62.10
CA GLU A 305 32.46 12.94 -62.96
C GLU A 305 31.89 12.89 -64.39
N ARG A 306 30.59 13.15 -64.56
CA ARG A 306 29.95 13.28 -65.88
C ARG A 306 30.46 14.53 -66.61
N LEU A 307 30.42 15.68 -65.96
CA LEU A 307 30.89 16.95 -66.51
C LEU A 307 32.38 16.91 -66.84
N GLU A 308 33.20 16.30 -65.98
CA GLU A 308 34.64 16.10 -66.24
C GLU A 308 34.87 15.21 -67.48
N ARG A 309 34.09 14.15 -67.66
CA ARG A 309 34.13 13.32 -68.88
C ARG A 309 33.72 14.11 -70.12
N GLU A 310 32.63 14.86 -70.07
CA GLU A 310 32.20 15.71 -71.20
C GLU A 310 33.28 16.73 -71.57
N ILE A 311 33.92 17.35 -70.57
CA ILE A 311 35.05 18.26 -70.79
C ILE A 311 36.21 17.53 -71.49
N VAL A 312 36.54 16.29 -71.10
CA VAL A 312 37.61 15.50 -71.73
C VAL A 312 37.24 15.03 -73.14
N GLU A 313 36.00 14.58 -73.38
CA GLU A 313 35.55 14.19 -74.71
C GLU A 313 35.58 15.38 -75.68
N HIS A 314 35.20 16.58 -75.24
CA HIS A 314 35.38 17.80 -76.03
C HIS A 314 36.85 18.21 -76.25
N ARG A 315 37.82 17.61 -75.54
CA ARG A 315 39.26 17.82 -75.81
C ARG A 315 39.77 17.05 -77.02
N GLN A 316 39.26 15.85 -77.28
CA GLN A 316 39.74 14.97 -78.35
C GLN A 316 39.57 15.54 -79.78
N PRO A 317 38.47 16.25 -80.11
CA PRO A 317 38.33 16.87 -81.43
C PRO A 317 39.36 17.99 -81.68
N ALA A 318 39.86 18.69 -80.66
CA ALA A 318 40.87 19.75 -80.86
C ALA A 318 42.16 19.20 -81.46
N GLU A 319 42.63 18.07 -80.93
CA GLU A 319 43.88 17.43 -81.36
C GLU A 319 43.74 16.79 -82.74
N GLU A 320 42.59 16.20 -83.05
CA GLU A 320 42.29 15.66 -84.38
C GLU A 320 42.14 16.77 -85.42
N LEU A 321 41.38 17.82 -85.13
CA LEU A 321 41.24 18.99 -85.99
C LEU A 321 42.58 19.67 -86.25
N ASN A 322 43.45 19.76 -85.23
CA ASN A 322 44.82 20.27 -85.41
C ASN A 322 45.66 19.38 -86.32
N ARG A 323 45.46 18.06 -86.28
CA ARG A 323 46.17 17.12 -87.17
C ARG A 323 45.70 17.28 -88.61
N ASP A 324 44.42 17.50 -88.84
CA ASP A 324 43.88 17.69 -90.18
C ASP A 324 44.21 19.09 -90.74
N LEU A 325 44.18 20.13 -89.91
CA LEU A 325 44.73 21.46 -90.24
C LEU A 325 46.20 21.39 -90.64
N TYR A 326 47.01 20.62 -89.90
CA TYR A 326 48.43 20.41 -90.23
C TYR A 326 48.60 19.74 -91.60
N LYS A 327 47.81 18.70 -91.89
CA LYS A 327 47.87 18.00 -93.20
C LYS A 327 47.46 18.92 -94.36
N TYR A 328 46.46 19.78 -94.15
CA TYR A 328 45.93 20.64 -95.20
C TYR A 328 46.84 21.86 -95.48
N LEU A 329 47.33 22.51 -94.43
CA LEU A 329 48.18 23.71 -94.54
C LEU A 329 49.68 23.38 -94.73
N GLY A 330 50.10 22.17 -94.39
CA GLY A 330 51.49 21.71 -94.50
C GLY A 330 52.44 22.27 -93.43
N HIS A 331 51.94 23.08 -92.49
CA HIS A 331 52.70 23.64 -91.37
C HIS A 331 51.86 23.68 -90.09
N GLY A 332 52.51 23.58 -88.93
CA GLY A 332 51.85 23.51 -87.63
C GLY A 332 51.72 24.83 -86.88
N GLU A 333 51.91 25.96 -87.58
CA GLU A 333 51.86 27.28 -86.95
C GLU A 333 50.47 27.61 -86.41
N LEU A 334 49.41 27.17 -87.09
CA LEU A 334 48.01 27.37 -86.70
C LEU A 334 47.47 26.16 -85.95
N GLN A 335 46.96 26.39 -84.74
CA GLN A 335 46.38 25.36 -83.89
C GLN A 335 45.13 25.89 -83.17
N LEU A 336 44.10 25.07 -83.11
CA LEU A 336 42.94 25.22 -82.24
C LEU A 336 43.36 24.85 -80.80
N ALA A 337 43.33 25.83 -79.91
CA ALA A 337 43.42 25.64 -78.46
C ALA A 337 42.02 25.72 -77.86
N ILE A 338 41.74 24.87 -76.88
CA ILE A 338 40.43 24.84 -76.23
C ILE A 338 40.29 26.07 -75.34
N LYS A 339 39.17 26.79 -75.48
CA LYS A 339 38.83 27.93 -74.64
C LYS A 339 37.35 27.90 -74.31
N ASP A 340 37.04 27.81 -73.02
CA ASP A 340 35.68 27.73 -72.48
C ASP A 340 34.88 26.59 -73.12
N THR A 341 33.89 26.89 -73.96
CA THR A 341 33.03 25.90 -74.66
C THR A 341 33.35 25.75 -76.15
N GLY A 342 34.45 26.32 -76.64
CA GLY A 342 34.82 26.28 -78.06
C GLY A 342 36.33 26.30 -78.32
N TYR A 343 36.72 26.70 -79.53
CA TYR A 343 38.12 26.77 -79.95
C TYR A 343 38.58 28.22 -80.11
N SER A 344 39.77 28.51 -79.59
CA SER A 344 40.55 29.70 -79.93
C SER A 344 41.63 29.31 -80.93
N ILE A 345 41.73 30.04 -82.02
CA ILE A 345 42.78 29.83 -83.01
C ILE A 345 44.06 30.52 -82.51
N MET A 346 45.13 29.74 -82.42
CA MET A 346 46.45 30.16 -81.95
C MET A 346 47.44 30.07 -83.11
N ARG A 347 48.26 31.10 -83.29
CA ARG A 347 49.44 31.08 -84.15
C ARG A 347 50.69 31.05 -83.29
N ASN A 348 51.50 30.00 -83.39
CA ASN A 348 52.75 29.83 -82.61
C ASN A 348 52.55 30.07 -81.09
N GLY A 349 51.44 29.59 -80.54
CA GLY A 349 51.12 29.71 -79.11
C GLY A 349 50.55 31.08 -78.67
N GLN A 350 50.26 32.00 -79.59
CA GLN A 350 49.58 33.28 -79.31
C GLN A 350 48.24 33.37 -80.05
N PRO A 351 47.23 34.10 -79.53
CA PRO A 351 45.95 34.26 -80.23
C PRO A 351 46.15 34.84 -81.64
N ALA A 352 45.66 34.14 -82.66
CA ALA A 352 45.76 34.58 -84.05
C ALA A 352 44.84 35.80 -84.25
N LYS A 353 45.43 36.94 -84.66
CA LYS A 353 44.68 38.19 -84.88
C LYS A 353 44.25 38.40 -86.33
N MET A 354 44.91 37.73 -87.29
CA MET A 354 44.64 37.82 -88.72
C MET A 354 44.97 36.47 -89.38
N LEU A 355 44.04 35.99 -90.21
CA LEU A 355 44.16 34.76 -91.00
C LEU A 355 44.27 35.16 -92.48
N SER A 356 45.13 34.47 -93.24
CA SER A 356 45.14 34.58 -94.70
C SER A 356 43.89 33.92 -95.30
N GLU A 357 43.54 34.25 -96.54
CA GLU A 357 42.38 33.65 -97.22
C GLU A 357 42.45 32.12 -97.27
N GLY A 358 43.65 31.55 -97.48
CA GLY A 358 43.87 30.10 -97.49
C GLY A 358 43.66 29.46 -96.12
N GLU A 359 44.08 30.13 -95.03
CA GLU A 359 43.87 29.66 -93.66
C GLU A 359 42.42 29.82 -93.20
N MET A 360 41.73 30.86 -93.67
CA MET A 360 40.31 31.07 -93.42
C MET A 360 39.43 30.06 -94.16
N THR A 361 39.91 29.53 -95.29
CA THR A 361 39.24 28.46 -96.04
C THR A 361 39.52 27.07 -95.44
N ALA A 362 40.66 26.91 -94.76
CA ALA A 362 41.09 25.64 -94.16
C ALA A 362 40.41 25.33 -92.81
N ILE A 363 40.00 26.37 -92.08
CA ILE A 363 39.25 26.31 -90.81
C ILE A 363 37.77 26.25 -91.13
#